data_AF-G2XFZ6-F1
#
_entry.id   AF-G2XFZ6-F1
#
_cell.length_a   1.000
_cell.length_b   1.000
_cell.length_c   1.000
_cell.angle_alpha   90.00
_cell.angle_beta   90.00
_cell.angle_gamma   90.00
#
_symmetry.space_group_name_H-M   'P 1'
#
loop_
_entity.id
_entity.type
_entity.pdbx_description
1 polymer ?
#
loop_
_entity_poly.entity_id
_entity_poly.type
_entity_poly.pdbx_seq_one_letter_code
_entity_poly.pdbx_strand_id
1 'polypeptide(L)'
;MAPATMPSAPAEKWDDGTKDYVPVRSSRTDPKKPHITSQPITWGNWWLHVNWLNTFFILIVPAIGLVSSYWVPLQWKTAVFSVVYYFNTGLGITAGYHRLWAHSSYKASLPLKIYLAAVGAGAVEGSIRWWSREHRAHHRYTDTVKDPYSVRKGLLYSHLGWMVMKQDPKRTGRTDITDLNEDPVVMWQHIHFLKCVLTMGVIFPTLVCGLGWGDWLGGYVYAGILRIFFVQQATFCINSLAHWIGDQPFDDRNSPRDHMITALFTLGEGYHNFHHEFPSDYRNAIQWWQYDPTKWMIWTWKQLGLASDLKQFRANEIEKGRVQQLQKKLDQKRATLDWGIPLEQLPVVDWDDFVAQSKEGKGLIAVAGVIHDVTDFIKDHPGGRALINSAIGKDATAIFNGGVYLHSNAAHNLLSTMRVGVLRGGCEVEIWKRAQFENKDMTYVTDSSGQRIVRAGDQLTRVAQPTKGADAA
;
A
#
# COMPACT_ATOMS: atom_id res chain seq x y z
N MET A 1 37.68 15.53 22.31
CA MET A 1 37.07 14.40 23.05
C MET A 1 35.60 14.37 22.69
N ALA A 2 35.15 13.39 21.90
CA ALA A 2 33.73 13.21 21.59
C ALA A 2 33.03 12.51 22.78
N PRO A 3 31.79 12.87 23.13
CA PRO A 3 31.11 12.24 24.26
C PRO A 3 30.63 10.84 23.87
N ALA A 4 30.88 9.88 24.75
CA ALA A 4 30.43 8.50 24.61
C ALA A 4 28.90 8.42 24.73
N THR A 5 28.25 7.87 23.71
CA THR A 5 26.82 7.53 23.74
C THR A 5 26.59 6.37 24.70
N MET A 6 25.81 6.59 25.77
CA MET A 6 25.37 5.53 26.67
C MET A 6 24.48 4.53 25.92
N PRO A 7 24.62 3.20 26.18
CA PRO A 7 23.75 2.20 25.59
C PRO A 7 22.32 2.38 26.12
N SER A 8 21.35 2.49 25.20
CA SER A 8 19.92 2.52 25.52
C SER A 8 19.53 1.26 26.31
N ALA A 9 18.82 1.42 27.43
CA ALA A 9 18.27 0.33 28.20
C ALA A 9 17.43 -0.62 27.30
N PRO A 10 17.48 -1.95 27.52
CA PRO A 10 16.68 -2.88 26.75
C PRO A 10 15.19 -2.57 26.97
N ALA A 11 14.47 -2.38 25.86
CA ALA A 11 13.03 -2.12 25.89
C ALA A 11 12.30 -3.24 26.66
N GLU A 12 11.40 -2.83 27.56
CA GLU A 12 10.56 -3.72 28.35
C GLU A 12 9.81 -4.69 27.42
N LYS A 13 9.88 -6.00 27.70
CA LYS A 13 9.12 -7.00 26.95
C LYS A 13 7.64 -6.87 27.30
N TRP A 14 6.89 -6.17 26.46
CA TRP A 14 5.43 -6.15 26.52
C TRP A 14 4.87 -7.53 26.15
N ASP A 15 3.94 -8.05 26.97
CA ASP A 15 3.20 -9.27 26.66
C ASP A 15 2.24 -8.99 25.50
N ASP A 16 2.57 -9.52 24.32
CA ASP A 16 1.80 -9.30 23.09
C ASP A 16 0.73 -10.37 22.85
N GLY A 17 0.44 -11.19 23.87
CA GLY A 17 -0.53 -12.28 23.82
C GLY A 17 -0.06 -13.50 23.03
N THR A 18 1.18 -13.52 22.53
CA THR A 18 1.72 -14.67 21.79
C THR A 18 2.61 -15.53 22.68
N LYS A 19 2.31 -16.83 22.79
CA LYS A 19 3.16 -17.78 23.52
C LYS A 19 4.45 -18.08 22.75
N ASP A 20 5.51 -18.38 23.49
CA ASP A 20 6.79 -18.78 22.92
C ASP A 20 6.70 -20.04 22.04
N TYR A 21 7.49 -20.04 20.97
CA TYR A 21 7.54 -21.15 20.00
C TYR A 21 7.90 -22.46 20.70
N VAL A 22 6.96 -23.41 20.68
CA VAL A 22 7.21 -24.81 21.05
C VAL A 22 7.21 -25.64 19.75
N PRO A 23 8.37 -26.16 19.30
CA PRO A 23 8.44 -27.02 18.13
C PRO A 23 7.55 -28.26 18.31
N VAL A 24 6.69 -28.55 17.33
CA VAL A 24 5.86 -29.78 17.30
C VAL A 24 6.75 -31.04 17.20
N ARG A 25 7.99 -30.89 16.73
CA ARG A 25 9.03 -31.92 16.78
C ARG A 25 10.31 -31.31 17.33
N SER A 26 10.65 -31.67 18.57
CA SER A 26 11.97 -31.45 19.16
C SER A 26 13.00 -32.27 18.37
N SER A 27 13.72 -31.63 17.46
CA SER A 27 15.03 -32.16 17.06
C SER A 27 16.10 -31.54 17.97
N ARG A 28 17.21 -32.27 18.15
CA ARG A 28 18.40 -31.96 18.97
C ARG A 28 19.06 -30.61 18.61
N THR A 29 18.34 -29.51 18.80
CA THR A 29 18.81 -28.17 18.48
C THR A 29 19.26 -27.54 19.77
N ASP A 30 20.57 -27.36 19.94
CA ASP A 30 21.13 -26.66 21.09
C ASP A 30 20.65 -25.20 21.06
N PRO A 31 19.79 -24.76 21.99
CA PRO A 31 19.22 -23.42 21.97
C PRO A 31 20.27 -22.32 22.15
N LYS A 32 21.48 -22.66 22.62
CA LYS A 32 22.60 -21.74 22.82
C LYS A 32 23.48 -21.53 21.59
N LYS A 33 23.40 -22.40 20.57
CA LYS A 33 24.17 -22.20 19.34
C LYS A 33 23.56 -21.06 18.51
N PRO A 34 24.36 -20.06 18.08
CA PRO A 34 23.88 -19.02 17.20
C PRO A 34 23.39 -19.64 15.88
N HIS A 35 22.22 -19.20 15.41
CA HIS A 35 21.66 -19.67 14.15
C HIS A 35 22.57 -19.26 12.98
N ILE A 36 22.68 -20.07 11.92
CA ILE A 36 23.59 -19.78 10.80
C ILE A 36 23.38 -18.38 10.19
N THR A 37 22.13 -17.88 10.21
CA THR A 37 21.77 -16.54 9.73
C THR A 37 22.34 -15.37 10.55
N SER A 38 22.88 -15.62 11.75
CA SER A 38 23.59 -14.59 12.52
C SER A 38 25.08 -14.51 12.17
N GLN A 39 25.58 -15.40 11.32
CA GLN A 39 26.95 -15.39 10.83
C GLN A 39 27.01 -14.72 9.45
N PRO A 40 28.09 -14.02 9.09
CA PRO A 40 28.26 -13.50 7.74
C PRO A 40 28.38 -14.64 6.73
N ILE A 41 27.86 -14.42 5.52
CA ILE A 41 28.02 -15.35 4.40
C ILE A 41 29.46 -15.22 3.88
N THR A 42 30.15 -16.34 3.79
CA THR A 42 31.53 -16.48 3.30
C THR A 42 31.59 -17.63 2.31
N TRP A 43 32.68 -17.69 1.53
CA TRP A 43 32.95 -18.82 0.64
C TRP A 43 32.98 -20.18 1.36
N GLY A 44 33.31 -20.21 2.66
CA GLY A 44 33.41 -21.43 3.46
C GLY A 44 32.13 -21.83 4.21
N ASN A 45 31.04 -21.05 4.13
CA ASN A 45 29.80 -21.40 4.83
C ASN A 45 28.51 -21.13 4.04
N TRP A 46 28.57 -20.54 2.83
CA TRP A 46 27.38 -20.13 2.08
C TRP A 46 26.33 -21.25 1.91
N TRP A 47 26.77 -22.50 1.68
CA TRP A 47 25.89 -23.66 1.52
C TRP A 47 25.12 -24.01 2.80
N LEU A 48 25.60 -23.60 3.99
CA LEU A 48 24.91 -23.79 5.26
C LEU A 48 23.73 -22.83 5.40
N HIS A 49 23.77 -21.68 4.72
CA HIS A 49 22.68 -20.70 4.68
C HIS A 49 21.56 -21.11 3.72
N VAL A 50 21.82 -22.03 2.78
CA VAL A 50 20.83 -22.50 1.81
C VAL A 50 19.89 -23.52 2.45
N ASN A 51 18.60 -23.34 2.21
CA ASN A 51 17.57 -24.34 2.47
C ASN A 51 17.47 -25.28 1.26
N TRP A 52 18.32 -26.32 1.26
CA TRP A 52 18.44 -27.27 0.15
C TRP A 52 17.15 -28.01 -0.18
N LEU A 53 16.30 -28.28 0.82
CA LEU A 53 15.02 -28.94 0.57
C LEU A 53 14.09 -28.06 -0.27
N ASN A 54 13.91 -26.80 0.14
CA ASN A 54 13.10 -25.85 -0.62
C ASN A 54 13.73 -25.56 -1.99
N THR A 55 15.07 -25.40 -2.02
CA THR A 55 15.83 -25.18 -3.26
C THR A 55 15.60 -26.30 -4.27
N PHE A 56 15.59 -27.56 -3.82
CA PHE A 56 15.31 -28.69 -4.70
C PHE A 56 13.92 -28.59 -5.35
N PHE A 57 12.88 -28.34 -4.56
CA PHE A 57 11.51 -28.29 -5.09
C PHE A 57 11.20 -27.03 -5.90
N ILE A 58 11.82 -25.89 -5.57
CA ILE A 58 11.50 -24.59 -6.20
C ILE A 58 12.39 -24.30 -7.41
N LEU A 59 13.63 -24.79 -7.43
CA LEU A 59 14.57 -24.52 -8.52
C LEU A 59 14.90 -25.77 -9.33
N ILE A 60 15.28 -26.86 -8.67
CA ILE A 60 15.79 -28.04 -9.37
C ILE A 60 14.66 -28.79 -10.10
N VAL A 61 13.53 -29.04 -9.44
CA VAL A 61 12.39 -29.73 -10.06
C VAL A 61 11.83 -28.96 -11.26
N PRO A 62 11.57 -27.64 -11.18
CA PRO A 62 11.19 -26.84 -12.35
C PRO A 62 12.23 -26.83 -13.47
N ALA A 63 13.53 -26.75 -13.14
CA ALA A 63 14.59 -26.83 -14.15
C ALA A 63 14.55 -28.17 -14.89
N ILE A 64 14.33 -29.29 -14.19
CA ILE A 64 14.13 -30.61 -14.79
C ILE A 64 12.89 -30.59 -15.71
N GLY A 65 11.77 -30.02 -15.28
CA GLY A 65 10.57 -29.89 -16.13
C GLY A 65 10.82 -29.08 -17.39
N LEU A 66 11.55 -27.96 -17.28
CA LEU A 66 11.90 -27.11 -18.41
C LEU A 66 12.81 -27.83 -19.41
N VAL A 67 13.85 -28.50 -18.93
CA VAL A 67 14.72 -29.32 -19.78
C VAL A 67 13.93 -30.49 -20.41
N SER A 68 13.02 -31.11 -19.65
CA SER A 68 12.19 -32.21 -20.17
C SER A 68 11.23 -31.76 -21.27
N SER A 69 10.77 -30.51 -21.26
CA SER A 69 9.89 -29.95 -22.30
C SER A 69 10.51 -29.93 -23.70
N TYR A 70 11.84 -30.03 -23.81
CA TYR A 70 12.52 -30.15 -25.09
C TYR A 70 12.21 -31.50 -25.79
N TRP A 71 12.02 -32.59 -25.03
CA TRP A 71 11.75 -33.92 -25.59
C TRP A 71 10.29 -34.36 -25.47
N VAL A 72 9.51 -33.73 -24.58
CA VAL A 72 8.09 -34.08 -24.37
C VAL A 72 7.23 -33.07 -25.12
N PRO A 73 6.58 -33.44 -26.24
CA PRO A 73 5.77 -32.50 -27.01
C PRO A 73 4.50 -32.09 -26.24
N LEU A 74 4.15 -30.80 -26.29
CA LEU A 74 2.93 -30.29 -25.67
C LEU A 74 1.71 -30.62 -26.55
N GLN A 75 0.86 -31.53 -26.07
CA GLN A 75 -0.44 -31.75 -26.70
C GLN A 75 -1.44 -30.65 -26.33
N TRP A 76 -2.32 -30.28 -27.28
CA TRP A 76 -3.32 -29.24 -27.06
C TRP A 76 -4.23 -29.51 -25.85
N LYS A 77 -4.73 -30.73 -25.70
CA LYS A 77 -5.59 -31.11 -24.56
C LYS A 77 -4.86 -30.95 -23.21
N THR A 78 -3.58 -31.33 -23.16
CA THR A 78 -2.70 -31.14 -22.01
C THR A 78 -2.43 -29.68 -21.72
N ALA A 79 -2.24 -28.85 -22.75
CA ALA A 79 -2.08 -27.41 -22.60
C ALA A 79 -3.32 -26.78 -21.95
N VAL A 80 -4.51 -27.06 -22.48
CA VAL A 80 -5.78 -26.55 -21.94
C VAL A 80 -5.98 -27.03 -20.50
N PHE A 81 -5.78 -28.31 -20.23
CA PHE A 81 -5.89 -28.84 -18.88
C PHE A 81 -4.88 -28.22 -17.92
N SER A 82 -3.62 -28.00 -18.34
CA SER A 82 -2.60 -27.34 -17.53
C SER A 82 -3.02 -25.93 -17.14
N VAL A 83 -3.62 -25.17 -18.06
CA VAL A 83 -4.13 -23.81 -17.79
C VAL A 83 -5.33 -23.86 -16.85
N VAL A 84 -6.31 -24.74 -17.09
CA VAL A 84 -7.46 -24.89 -16.19
C VAL A 84 -6.98 -25.27 -14.78
N TYR A 85 -6.06 -26.22 -14.69
CA TYR A 85 -5.54 -26.69 -13.41
C TYR A 85 -4.66 -25.64 -12.71
N TYR A 86 -3.92 -24.82 -13.47
CA TYR A 86 -3.26 -23.61 -12.96
C TYR A 86 -4.24 -22.73 -12.18
N PHE A 87 -5.37 -22.35 -12.79
CA PHE A 87 -6.38 -21.53 -12.12
C PHE A 87 -7.00 -22.23 -10.90
N ASN A 88 -7.24 -23.55 -10.96
CA ASN A 88 -7.77 -24.31 -9.81
C ASN A 88 -6.79 -24.29 -8.63
N THR A 89 -5.51 -24.58 -8.87
CA THR A 89 -4.48 -24.54 -7.82
C THR A 89 -4.24 -23.13 -7.30
N GLY A 90 -4.29 -22.11 -8.16
CA GLY A 90 -4.25 -20.71 -7.78
C GLY A 90 -5.46 -20.25 -6.95
N LEU A 91 -6.66 -20.77 -7.21
CA LEU A 91 -7.84 -20.58 -6.35
C LEU A 91 -7.65 -21.25 -4.98
N GLY A 92 -6.95 -22.38 -4.91
CA GLY A 92 -6.57 -23.02 -3.66
C GLY A 92 -5.74 -22.10 -2.76
N ILE A 93 -4.83 -21.33 -3.36
CA ILE A 93 -4.03 -20.31 -2.65
C ILE A 93 -4.87 -19.08 -2.34
N THR A 94 -5.40 -18.41 -3.36
CA THR A 94 -6.07 -17.10 -3.20
C THR A 94 -7.42 -17.21 -2.48
N ALA A 95 -8.30 -18.14 -2.88
CA ALA A 95 -9.60 -18.29 -2.23
C ALA A 95 -9.50 -19.08 -0.93
N GLY A 96 -8.62 -20.08 -0.88
CA GLY A 96 -8.40 -20.94 0.28
C GLY A 96 -7.41 -20.34 1.26
N TYR A 97 -6.12 -20.58 1.03
CA TYR A 97 -5.05 -20.28 2.00
C TYR A 97 -5.09 -18.82 2.46
N HIS A 98 -5.29 -17.92 1.52
CA HIS A 98 -5.29 -16.48 1.73
C HIS A 98 -6.60 -15.97 2.34
N ARG A 99 -7.67 -15.91 1.55
CA ARG A 99 -8.91 -15.23 1.98
C ARG A 99 -9.73 -16.04 3.00
N LEU A 100 -9.74 -17.38 2.92
CA LEU A 100 -10.51 -18.22 3.84
C LEU A 100 -9.74 -18.45 5.16
N TRP A 101 -8.51 -18.95 5.09
CA TRP A 101 -7.78 -19.37 6.28
C TRP A 101 -6.90 -18.27 6.87
N ALA A 102 -6.14 -17.50 6.08
CA ALA A 102 -5.28 -16.47 6.65
C ALA A 102 -6.08 -15.25 7.17
N HIS A 103 -7.09 -14.79 6.41
CA HIS A 103 -7.85 -13.57 6.72
C HIS A 103 -9.28 -13.79 7.22
N SER A 104 -9.79 -15.01 7.13
CA SER A 104 -11.17 -15.35 7.53
C SER A 104 -12.21 -14.40 6.92
N SER A 105 -12.02 -14.04 5.65
CA SER A 105 -12.84 -13.06 4.92
C SER A 105 -14.22 -13.61 4.50
N TYR A 106 -14.42 -14.93 4.60
CA TYR A 106 -15.70 -15.59 4.38
C TYR A 106 -15.75 -16.96 5.09
N LYS A 107 -16.93 -17.59 5.14
CA LYS A 107 -17.10 -18.98 5.59
C LYS A 107 -17.34 -19.90 4.40
N ALA A 108 -16.80 -21.11 4.46
CA ALA A 108 -16.95 -22.13 3.42
C ALA A 108 -17.59 -23.39 4.00
N SER A 109 -18.43 -24.05 3.21
CA SER A 109 -18.95 -25.39 3.50
C SER A 109 -17.81 -26.42 3.53
N LEU A 110 -18.03 -27.56 4.19
CA LEU A 110 -17.02 -28.62 4.27
C LEU A 110 -16.54 -29.12 2.90
N PRO A 111 -17.41 -29.37 1.90
CA PRO A 111 -16.96 -29.75 0.56
C PRO A 111 -16.04 -28.71 -0.08
N LEU A 112 -16.37 -27.42 0.05
CA LEU A 112 -15.55 -26.33 -0.49
C LEU A 112 -14.19 -26.26 0.22
N LYS A 113 -14.16 -26.42 1.55
CA LYS A 113 -12.91 -26.49 2.32
C LYS A 113 -12.01 -27.63 1.85
N ILE A 114 -12.56 -28.83 1.68
CA ILE A 114 -11.80 -30.01 1.22
C ILE A 114 -11.25 -29.77 -0.19
N TYR A 115 -12.08 -29.26 -1.10
CA TYR A 115 -11.66 -28.92 -2.46
C TYR A 115 -10.49 -27.91 -2.45
N LEU A 116 -10.65 -26.77 -1.74
CA LEU A 116 -9.62 -25.74 -1.64
C LEU A 116 -8.33 -26.25 -0.99
N ALA A 117 -8.44 -27.11 0.03
CA ALA A 117 -7.29 -27.73 0.68
C ALA A 117 -6.52 -28.67 -0.24
N ALA A 118 -7.24 -29.41 -1.09
CA ALA A 118 -6.66 -30.34 -2.07
C ALA A 118 -5.96 -29.57 -3.21
N VAL A 119 -6.64 -28.64 -3.89
CA VAL A 119 -6.04 -27.90 -5.00
C VAL A 119 -4.96 -26.92 -4.52
N GLY A 120 -5.09 -26.36 -3.31
CA GLY A 120 -4.04 -25.54 -2.69
C GLY A 120 -2.77 -26.35 -2.39
N ALA A 121 -2.88 -27.61 -1.97
CA ALA A 121 -1.71 -28.49 -1.86
C ALA A 121 -1.03 -28.74 -3.22
N GLY A 122 -1.79 -28.69 -4.32
CA GLY A 122 -1.27 -28.79 -5.69
C GLY A 122 -0.36 -27.63 -6.11
N ALA A 123 -0.41 -26.48 -5.43
CA ALA A 123 0.46 -25.33 -5.67
C ALA A 123 1.87 -25.47 -5.03
N VAL A 124 2.01 -26.36 -4.04
CA VAL A 124 3.30 -26.68 -3.39
C VAL A 124 3.95 -25.45 -2.71
N GLU A 125 3.18 -24.74 -1.89
CA GLU A 125 3.62 -23.53 -1.18
C GLU A 125 3.65 -23.70 0.36
N GLY A 126 3.71 -24.95 0.82
CA GLY A 126 3.55 -25.29 2.24
C GLY A 126 2.10 -25.61 2.62
N SER A 127 1.92 -26.17 3.82
CA SER A 127 0.58 -26.51 4.33
C SER A 127 -0.22 -25.24 4.63
N ILE A 128 -1.56 -25.33 4.62
CA ILE A 128 -2.47 -24.21 4.98
C ILE A 128 -2.02 -23.55 6.28
N ARG A 129 -1.75 -24.35 7.31
CA ARG A 129 -1.33 -23.89 8.63
C ARG A 129 -0.05 -23.07 8.60
N TRP A 130 0.97 -23.54 7.87
CA TRP A 130 2.25 -22.86 7.77
C TRP A 130 2.12 -21.58 6.92
N TRP A 131 1.52 -21.69 5.73
CA TRP A 131 1.35 -20.57 4.81
C TRP A 131 0.55 -19.44 5.47
N SER A 132 -0.58 -19.76 6.09
CA SER A 132 -1.44 -18.78 6.75
C SER A 132 -0.74 -18.12 7.95
N ARG A 133 0.07 -18.86 8.70
CA ARG A 133 0.90 -18.29 9.78
C ARG A 133 1.90 -17.27 9.23
N GLU A 134 2.68 -17.64 8.23
CA GLU A 134 3.67 -16.74 7.62
C GLU A 134 2.98 -15.51 7.01
N HIS A 135 1.82 -15.69 6.38
CA HIS A 135 1.07 -14.59 5.80
C HIS A 135 0.47 -13.63 6.85
N ARG A 136 -0.09 -14.15 7.95
CA ARG A 136 -0.52 -13.32 9.07
C ARG A 136 0.66 -12.55 9.67
N ALA A 137 1.83 -13.20 9.82
CA ALA A 137 3.04 -12.57 10.31
C ALA A 137 3.53 -11.47 9.36
N HIS A 138 3.45 -11.70 8.04
CA HIS A 138 3.74 -10.69 7.03
C HIS A 138 2.86 -9.46 7.22
N HIS A 139 1.53 -9.58 7.26
CA HIS A 139 0.64 -8.43 7.50
C HIS A 139 0.94 -7.68 8.80
N ARG A 140 1.09 -8.41 9.92
CA ARG A 140 1.32 -7.82 11.24
C ARG A 140 2.65 -7.07 11.33
N TYR A 141 3.66 -7.53 10.60
CA TYR A 141 5.03 -7.05 10.71
C TYR A 141 5.58 -6.52 9.39
N THR A 142 4.71 -6.14 8.45
CA THR A 142 5.03 -5.71 7.09
C THR A 142 6.22 -4.77 7.08
N ASP A 143 7.20 -5.02 6.21
CA ASP A 143 8.39 -4.19 6.06
C ASP A 143 9.29 -4.09 7.31
N THR A 144 9.14 -4.98 8.29
CA THR A 144 10.06 -5.05 9.44
C THR A 144 10.99 -6.25 9.34
N VAL A 145 11.97 -6.34 10.24
CA VAL A 145 12.87 -7.51 10.36
C VAL A 145 12.13 -8.80 10.74
N LYS A 146 10.89 -8.68 11.26
CA LYS A 146 10.04 -9.81 11.66
C LYS A 146 9.18 -10.34 10.50
N ASP A 147 9.08 -9.61 9.40
CA ASP A 147 8.36 -10.07 8.21
C ASP A 147 9.17 -11.18 7.50
N PRO A 148 8.57 -12.38 7.31
CA PRO A 148 9.25 -13.54 6.76
C PRO A 148 9.79 -13.32 5.34
N TYR A 149 9.14 -12.51 4.53
CA TYR A 149 9.53 -12.24 3.15
C TYR A 149 9.64 -10.75 2.84
N SER A 150 10.08 -9.98 3.85
CA SER A 150 10.23 -8.53 3.77
C SER A 150 10.94 -8.05 2.52
N VAL A 151 10.29 -7.15 1.81
CA VAL A 151 10.82 -6.47 0.62
C VAL A 151 12.08 -5.65 0.92
N ARG A 152 12.28 -5.22 2.18
CA ARG A 152 13.47 -4.47 2.60
C ARG A 152 14.77 -5.25 2.45
N LYS A 153 14.71 -6.58 2.33
CA LYS A 153 15.87 -7.44 2.04
C LYS A 153 16.21 -7.52 0.54
N GLY A 154 15.44 -6.82 -0.31
CA GLY A 154 15.65 -6.71 -1.75
C GLY A 154 14.68 -7.57 -2.57
N LEU A 155 14.45 -7.15 -3.82
CA LEU A 155 13.46 -7.75 -4.73
C LEU A 155 13.62 -9.27 -4.87
N LEU A 156 14.86 -9.74 -5.13
CA LEU A 156 15.15 -11.15 -5.31
C LEU A 156 14.92 -11.96 -4.03
N TYR A 157 15.15 -11.35 -2.86
CA TYR A 157 14.86 -12.00 -1.59
C TYR A 157 13.36 -12.16 -1.38
N SER A 158 12.57 -11.10 -1.55
CA SER A 158 11.11 -11.15 -1.42
C SER A 158 10.44 -12.04 -2.47
N HIS A 159 11.03 -12.17 -3.66
CA HIS A 159 10.53 -13.05 -4.70
C HIS A 159 10.82 -14.53 -4.35
N LEU A 160 12.10 -14.88 -4.19
CA LEU A 160 12.52 -16.28 -4.07
C LEU A 160 13.42 -16.56 -2.86
N GLY A 161 14.29 -15.59 -2.52
CA GLY A 161 15.34 -15.78 -1.52
C GLY A 161 14.81 -16.21 -0.15
N TRP A 162 13.63 -15.74 0.25
CA TRP A 162 12.99 -16.11 1.50
C TRP A 162 12.70 -17.61 1.62
N MET A 163 12.45 -18.31 0.50
CA MET A 163 12.21 -19.76 0.46
C MET A 163 13.50 -20.56 0.40
N VAL A 164 14.49 -20.10 -0.38
CA VAL A 164 15.74 -20.85 -0.65
C VAL A 164 16.83 -20.59 0.39
N MET A 165 16.70 -19.54 1.21
CA MET A 165 17.60 -19.27 2.33
C MET A 165 16.97 -19.74 3.64
N LYS A 166 17.79 -20.28 4.55
CA LYS A 166 17.34 -20.59 5.92
C LYS A 166 16.97 -19.30 6.64
N GLN A 167 15.88 -19.36 7.38
CA GLN A 167 15.42 -18.27 8.24
C GLN A 167 15.58 -18.68 9.69
N ASP A 168 15.84 -17.72 10.57
CA ASP A 168 15.85 -17.95 12.01
C ASP A 168 14.40 -17.93 12.54
N PRO A 169 13.86 -19.07 13.02
CA PRO A 169 12.51 -19.12 13.57
C PRO A 169 12.32 -18.19 14.77
N LYS A 170 13.39 -17.84 15.49
CA LYS A 170 13.33 -16.93 16.65
C LYS A 170 13.15 -15.46 16.23
N ARG A 171 13.51 -15.09 14.99
CA ARG A 171 13.41 -13.72 14.48
C ARG A 171 12.14 -13.45 13.70
N THR A 172 11.46 -14.51 13.26
CA THR A 172 10.21 -14.41 12.48
C THR A 172 9.06 -13.97 13.39
N GLY A 173 8.21 -13.07 12.89
CA GLY A 173 7.05 -12.55 13.60
C GLY A 173 6.04 -13.63 13.98
N ARG A 174 5.31 -13.43 15.08
CA ARG A 174 4.32 -14.38 15.58
C ARG A 174 2.90 -13.85 15.48
N THR A 175 1.98 -14.76 15.21
CA THR A 175 0.54 -14.47 15.15
C THR A 175 -0.23 -15.60 15.80
N ASP A 176 -1.44 -15.28 16.26
CA ASP A 176 -2.37 -16.31 16.69
C ASP A 176 -2.77 -17.18 15.49
N ILE A 177 -2.83 -18.49 15.73
CA ILE A 177 -3.18 -19.54 14.78
C ILE A 177 -4.06 -20.61 15.44
N THR A 178 -4.72 -20.26 16.54
CA THR A 178 -5.57 -21.18 17.31
C THR A 178 -6.70 -21.71 16.44
N ASP A 179 -7.37 -20.84 15.69
CA ASP A 179 -8.40 -21.18 14.71
C ASP A 179 -7.91 -22.19 13.65
N LEU A 180 -6.66 -22.07 13.18
CA LEU A 180 -6.07 -23.01 12.22
C LEU A 180 -5.79 -24.38 12.84
N ASN A 181 -5.50 -24.43 14.14
CA ASN A 181 -5.29 -25.69 14.87
C ASN A 181 -6.62 -26.38 15.18
N GLU A 182 -7.71 -25.62 15.29
CA GLU A 182 -9.05 -26.12 15.57
C GLU A 182 -9.79 -26.60 14.30
N ASP A 183 -9.40 -26.14 13.10
CA ASP A 183 -9.99 -26.61 11.84
C ASP A 183 -9.47 -28.02 11.45
N PRO A 184 -10.34 -29.07 11.43
CA PRO A 184 -9.91 -30.43 11.16
C PRO A 184 -9.36 -30.63 9.74
N VAL A 185 -9.84 -29.88 8.75
CA VAL A 185 -9.35 -29.96 7.36
C VAL A 185 -7.93 -29.43 7.28
N VAL A 186 -7.67 -28.30 7.95
CA VAL A 186 -6.34 -27.68 8.02
C VAL A 186 -5.33 -28.63 8.68
N MET A 187 -5.72 -29.21 9.82
CA MET A 187 -4.83 -30.12 10.55
C MET A 187 -4.59 -31.44 9.82
N TRP A 188 -5.63 -32.02 9.22
CA TRP A 188 -5.47 -33.22 8.38
C TRP A 188 -4.51 -32.95 7.22
N GLN A 189 -4.68 -31.81 6.53
CA GLN A 189 -3.83 -31.43 5.42
C GLN A 189 -2.39 -31.16 5.88
N HIS A 190 -2.19 -30.52 7.03
CA HIS A 190 -0.86 -30.26 7.59
C HIS A 190 -0.12 -31.57 7.92
N ILE A 191 -0.80 -32.53 8.55
CA ILE A 191 -0.22 -33.83 8.93
C ILE A 191 0.12 -34.67 7.69
N HIS A 192 -0.72 -34.61 6.66
CA HIS A 192 -0.57 -35.38 5.42
C HIS A 192 -0.02 -34.56 4.25
N PHE A 193 0.62 -33.42 4.52
CA PHE A 193 0.93 -32.42 3.51
C PHE A 193 1.75 -32.97 2.34
N LEU A 194 2.79 -33.77 2.62
CA LEU A 194 3.62 -34.37 1.57
C LEU A 194 2.80 -35.31 0.65
N LYS A 195 1.87 -36.08 1.21
CA LYS A 195 0.98 -36.95 0.43
C LYS A 195 0.04 -36.11 -0.44
N CYS A 196 -0.51 -35.02 0.11
CA CYS A 196 -1.37 -34.10 -0.62
C CYS A 196 -0.63 -33.44 -1.79
N VAL A 197 0.61 -32.97 -1.55
CA VAL A 197 1.48 -32.38 -2.58
C VAL A 197 1.79 -33.37 -3.70
N LEU A 198 2.22 -34.60 -3.37
CA LEU A 198 2.52 -35.61 -4.40
C LEU A 198 1.26 -35.97 -5.20
N THR A 199 0.14 -36.12 -4.51
CA THR A 199 -1.14 -36.49 -5.12
C THR A 199 -1.67 -35.39 -6.03
N MET A 200 -1.87 -34.18 -5.49
CA MET A 200 -2.52 -33.09 -6.23
C MET A 200 -1.53 -32.33 -7.12
N GLY A 201 -0.26 -32.26 -6.74
CA GLY A 201 0.76 -31.55 -7.52
C GLY A 201 1.21 -32.33 -8.75
N VAL A 202 1.28 -33.66 -8.69
CA VAL A 202 1.92 -34.47 -9.76
C VAL A 202 1.06 -35.64 -10.21
N ILE A 203 0.60 -36.50 -9.28
CA ILE A 203 -0.09 -37.74 -9.64
C ILE A 203 -1.44 -37.46 -10.33
N PHE A 204 -2.27 -36.60 -9.74
CA PHE A 204 -3.58 -36.23 -10.27
C PHE A 204 -3.51 -35.66 -11.69
N PRO A 205 -2.72 -34.60 -11.98
CA PRO A 205 -2.65 -34.09 -13.36
C PRO A 205 -2.06 -35.11 -14.34
N THR A 206 -1.11 -35.94 -13.91
CA THR A 206 -0.56 -37.03 -14.74
C THR A 206 -1.62 -38.07 -15.08
N LEU A 207 -2.43 -38.48 -14.10
CA LEU A 207 -3.52 -39.45 -14.29
C LEU A 207 -4.62 -38.89 -15.19
N VAL A 208 -4.99 -37.61 -15.03
CA VAL A 208 -6.02 -36.98 -15.87
C VAL A 208 -5.59 -36.98 -17.34
N CYS A 209 -4.37 -36.56 -17.65
CA CYS A 209 -3.88 -36.55 -19.03
C CYS A 209 -3.66 -37.97 -19.57
N GLY A 210 -3.07 -38.85 -18.76
CA GLY A 210 -2.76 -40.23 -19.12
C GLY A 210 -3.98 -41.10 -19.37
N LEU A 211 -4.95 -41.08 -18.46
CA LEU A 211 -6.21 -41.82 -18.60
C LEU A 211 -7.19 -41.14 -19.56
N GLY A 212 -7.19 -39.80 -19.63
CA GLY A 212 -8.12 -39.05 -20.46
C GLY A 212 -7.79 -39.08 -21.95
N TRP A 213 -6.52 -38.91 -22.32
CA TRP A 213 -6.09 -38.89 -23.73
C TRP A 213 -4.71 -39.49 -23.99
N GLY A 214 -4.18 -40.31 -23.07
CA GLY A 214 -2.94 -41.07 -23.27
C GLY A 214 -1.64 -40.28 -23.05
N ASP A 215 -1.71 -39.02 -22.61
CA ASP A 215 -0.53 -38.15 -22.49
C ASP A 215 0.05 -38.14 -21.08
N TRP A 216 0.63 -39.27 -20.67
CA TRP A 216 1.24 -39.46 -19.35
C TRP A 216 2.42 -38.51 -19.10
N LEU A 217 3.36 -38.45 -20.04
CA LEU A 217 4.54 -37.59 -19.90
C LEU A 217 4.19 -36.11 -20.00
N GLY A 218 3.27 -35.71 -20.88
CA GLY A 218 2.81 -34.33 -20.96
C GLY A 218 2.05 -33.91 -19.70
N GLY A 219 1.23 -34.81 -19.13
CA GLY A 219 0.57 -34.57 -17.84
C GLY A 219 1.56 -34.36 -16.69
N TYR A 220 2.63 -35.16 -16.64
CA TYR A 220 3.69 -35.02 -15.64
C TYR A 220 4.51 -33.73 -15.82
N VAL A 221 4.97 -33.43 -17.03
CA VAL A 221 5.85 -32.27 -17.32
C VAL A 221 5.07 -30.96 -17.29
N TYR A 222 3.99 -30.84 -18.06
CA TYR A 222 3.28 -29.57 -18.25
C TYR A 222 2.24 -29.32 -17.15
N ALA A 223 1.31 -30.27 -16.93
CA ALA A 223 0.24 -30.10 -15.95
C ALA A 223 0.70 -30.34 -14.50
N GLY A 224 1.79 -31.10 -14.33
CA GLY A 224 2.50 -31.32 -13.07
C GLY A 224 3.56 -30.25 -12.81
N ILE A 225 4.78 -30.50 -13.27
CA ILE A 225 5.98 -29.72 -12.89
C ILE A 225 5.91 -28.25 -13.31
N LEU A 226 5.74 -27.96 -14.60
CA LEU A 226 5.79 -26.59 -15.11
C LEU A 226 4.63 -25.75 -14.59
N ARG A 227 3.44 -26.33 -14.46
CA ARG A 227 2.29 -25.64 -13.85
C ARG A 227 2.53 -25.33 -12.38
N ILE A 228 3.15 -26.21 -11.58
CA ILE A 228 3.59 -25.86 -10.20
C ILE A 228 4.49 -24.63 -10.25
N PHE A 229 5.51 -24.65 -11.10
CA PHE A 229 6.45 -23.55 -11.24
C PHE A 229 5.75 -22.22 -11.55
N PHE A 230 4.86 -22.19 -12.54
CA PHE A 230 4.16 -20.96 -12.91
C PHE A 230 3.25 -20.43 -11.78
N VAL A 231 2.58 -21.31 -11.03
CA VAL A 231 1.78 -20.89 -9.86
C VAL A 231 2.68 -20.28 -8.79
N GLN A 232 3.81 -20.93 -8.47
CA GLN A 232 4.76 -20.41 -7.49
C GLN A 232 5.32 -19.05 -7.91
N GLN A 233 5.74 -18.88 -9.17
CA GLN A 233 6.26 -17.59 -9.65
C GLN A 233 5.18 -16.50 -9.59
N ALA A 234 3.93 -16.83 -9.94
CA ALA A 234 2.81 -15.92 -9.79
C ALA A 234 2.61 -15.50 -8.32
N THR A 235 2.59 -16.43 -7.37
CA THR A 235 2.47 -16.10 -5.94
C THR A 235 3.66 -15.26 -5.46
N PHE A 236 4.88 -15.60 -5.87
CA PHE A 236 6.10 -14.88 -5.48
C PHE A 236 6.15 -13.45 -6.03
N CYS A 237 5.51 -13.19 -7.17
CA CYS A 237 5.30 -11.83 -7.67
C CYS A 237 4.47 -10.96 -6.71
N ILE A 238 3.58 -11.53 -5.89
CA ILE A 238 2.82 -10.78 -4.88
C ILE A 238 3.78 -10.23 -3.83
N ASN A 239 4.61 -11.09 -3.24
CA ASN A 239 5.57 -10.70 -2.20
C ASN A 239 6.63 -9.71 -2.71
N SER A 240 6.88 -9.67 -4.02
CA SER A 240 7.94 -8.87 -4.64
C SER A 240 7.39 -7.69 -5.45
N LEU A 241 6.85 -7.94 -6.64
CA LEU A 241 6.37 -6.89 -7.54
C LEU A 241 5.24 -6.05 -6.93
N ALA A 242 4.33 -6.67 -6.16
CA ALA A 242 3.25 -5.93 -5.49
C ALA A 242 3.74 -5.09 -4.29
N HIS A 243 5.02 -5.18 -3.93
CA HIS A 243 5.70 -4.29 -2.98
C HIS A 243 6.70 -3.32 -3.65
N TRP A 244 6.82 -3.35 -4.98
CA TRP A 244 7.78 -2.51 -5.73
C TRP A 244 7.11 -1.59 -6.75
N ILE A 245 6.12 -2.09 -7.49
CA ILE A 245 5.54 -1.42 -8.66
C ILE A 245 4.05 -1.20 -8.42
N GLY A 246 3.56 -0.01 -8.77
CA GLY A 246 2.15 0.36 -8.68
C GLY A 246 1.90 1.57 -7.78
N ASP A 247 0.63 1.81 -7.52
CA ASP A 247 0.14 2.95 -6.76
C ASP A 247 -0.14 2.62 -5.31
N GLN A 248 -0.15 3.63 -4.46
CA GLN A 248 -0.57 3.54 -3.06
C GLN A 248 -1.78 4.46 -2.84
N PRO A 249 -2.99 4.00 -3.23
CA PRO A 249 -4.20 4.81 -3.15
C PRO A 249 -4.82 4.86 -1.75
N PHE A 250 -4.48 3.97 -0.82
CA PHE A 250 -5.07 3.91 0.52
C PHE A 250 -4.09 4.26 1.64
N ASP A 251 -2.87 3.71 1.61
CA ASP A 251 -1.84 4.00 2.61
C ASP A 251 -0.44 3.82 2.02
N ASP A 252 0.55 4.61 2.43
CA ASP A 252 1.93 4.55 1.95
C ASP A 252 2.98 4.39 3.07
N ARG A 253 2.53 4.09 4.31
CA ARG A 253 3.45 3.82 5.43
C ARG A 253 4.32 2.59 5.18
N ASN A 254 3.77 1.61 4.47
CA ASN A 254 4.46 0.39 4.05
C ASN A 254 4.52 0.33 2.52
N SER A 255 5.24 -0.64 1.99
CA SER A 255 5.51 -0.86 0.57
C SER A 255 4.42 -1.49 -0.33
N PRO A 256 3.32 -2.11 0.17
CA PRO A 256 2.28 -2.68 -0.70
C PRO A 256 1.71 -1.68 -1.71
N ARG A 257 1.50 -2.12 -2.94
CA ARG A 257 1.07 -1.32 -4.09
C ARG A 257 -0.02 -2.02 -4.89
N ASP A 258 -0.92 -1.22 -5.45
CA ASP A 258 -1.93 -1.65 -6.41
C ASP A 258 -1.37 -1.58 -7.83
N HIS A 259 -1.38 -2.69 -8.55
CA HIS A 259 -0.90 -2.74 -9.93
C HIS A 259 -1.67 -3.76 -10.77
N MET A 260 -2.36 -3.29 -11.82
CA MET A 260 -3.24 -4.11 -12.66
C MET A 260 -2.51 -5.27 -13.35
N ILE A 261 -1.32 -5.04 -13.90
CA ILE A 261 -0.55 -6.09 -14.58
C ILE A 261 -0.12 -7.15 -13.56
N THR A 262 0.29 -6.74 -12.37
CA THR A 262 0.57 -7.69 -11.28
C THR A 262 -0.69 -8.50 -10.98
N ALA A 263 -1.85 -7.85 -10.86
CA ALA A 263 -3.12 -8.55 -10.61
C ALA A 263 -3.49 -9.57 -11.70
N LEU A 264 -3.17 -9.31 -12.97
CA LEU A 264 -3.39 -10.29 -14.05
C LEU A 264 -2.57 -11.56 -13.84
N PHE A 265 -1.28 -11.43 -13.50
CA PHE A 265 -0.40 -12.57 -13.24
C PHE A 265 -0.70 -13.28 -11.91
N THR A 266 -1.26 -12.55 -10.94
CA THR A 266 -1.48 -13.06 -9.57
C THR A 266 -2.95 -13.34 -9.25
N LEU A 267 -3.80 -13.54 -10.27
CA LEU A 267 -5.21 -13.91 -10.10
C LEU A 267 -6.02 -12.91 -9.23
N GLY A 268 -5.72 -11.62 -9.34
CA GLY A 268 -6.37 -10.54 -8.61
C GLY A 268 -5.60 -10.04 -7.40
N GLU A 269 -4.54 -10.73 -6.99
CA GLU A 269 -3.81 -10.40 -5.76
C GLU A 269 -2.91 -9.16 -5.86
N GLY A 270 -2.79 -8.56 -7.05
CA GLY A 270 -1.98 -7.37 -7.31
C GLY A 270 -2.58 -6.04 -6.86
N TYR A 271 -3.84 -6.01 -6.38
CA TYR A 271 -4.39 -4.86 -5.66
C TYR A 271 -3.96 -4.93 -4.17
N HIS A 272 -2.64 -4.88 -3.97
CA HIS A 272 -2.01 -5.25 -2.71
C HIS A 272 -2.02 -4.12 -1.69
N ASN A 273 -2.11 -2.86 -2.11
CA ASN A 273 -2.28 -1.73 -1.21
C ASN A 273 -3.65 -1.77 -0.54
N PHE A 274 -4.71 -2.03 -1.32
CA PHE A 274 -6.04 -2.26 -0.76
C PHE A 274 -6.04 -3.44 0.21
N HIS A 275 -5.45 -4.55 -0.21
CA HIS A 275 -5.41 -5.77 0.59
C HIS A 275 -4.72 -5.59 1.95
N HIS A 276 -3.59 -4.87 1.99
CA HIS A 276 -2.87 -4.61 3.24
C HIS A 276 -3.61 -3.65 4.17
N GLU A 277 -4.33 -2.68 3.63
CA GLU A 277 -5.14 -1.74 4.41
C GLU A 277 -6.43 -2.39 4.93
N PHE A 278 -7.07 -3.26 4.13
CA PHE A 278 -8.36 -3.88 4.41
C PHE A 278 -8.31 -5.42 4.34
N PRO A 279 -7.46 -6.09 5.15
CA PRO A 279 -7.10 -7.50 4.96
C PRO A 279 -8.26 -8.49 5.10
N SER A 280 -9.31 -8.11 5.86
CA SER A 280 -10.49 -8.97 6.04
C SER A 280 -11.59 -8.79 4.98
N ASP A 281 -11.42 -7.91 3.98
CA ASP A 281 -12.33 -7.89 2.82
C ASP A 281 -12.11 -9.18 2.01
N TYR A 282 -13.18 -9.78 1.49
CA TYR A 282 -13.03 -10.95 0.62
C TYR A 282 -12.55 -10.58 -0.79
N ARG A 283 -12.47 -9.28 -1.11
CA ARG A 283 -12.02 -8.74 -2.40
C ARG A 283 -10.66 -8.10 -2.21
N ASN A 284 -9.74 -8.33 -3.14
CA ASN A 284 -8.58 -7.45 -3.27
C ASN A 284 -8.91 -6.32 -4.23
N ALA A 285 -9.72 -6.60 -5.26
CA ALA A 285 -10.19 -5.60 -6.20
C ALA A 285 -11.64 -5.19 -5.92
N ILE A 286 -11.85 -3.98 -5.42
CA ILE A 286 -13.17 -3.52 -4.95
C ILE A 286 -14.15 -3.18 -6.06
N GLN A 287 -13.66 -2.74 -7.22
CA GLN A 287 -14.53 -2.42 -8.36
C GLN A 287 -14.96 -3.69 -9.06
N TRP A 288 -16.19 -3.73 -9.57
CA TRP A 288 -16.74 -4.92 -10.21
C TRP A 288 -15.94 -5.33 -11.47
N TRP A 289 -15.41 -4.35 -12.20
CA TRP A 289 -14.64 -4.52 -13.44
C TRP A 289 -13.15 -4.81 -13.21
N GLN A 290 -12.62 -4.53 -12.02
CA GLN A 290 -11.23 -4.83 -11.73
C GLN A 290 -11.03 -6.35 -11.65
N TYR A 291 -10.03 -6.83 -12.40
CA TYR A 291 -9.69 -8.24 -12.51
C TYR A 291 -9.35 -8.84 -11.14
N ASP A 292 -10.25 -9.68 -10.64
CA ASP A 292 -10.08 -10.49 -9.43
C ASP A 292 -10.96 -11.73 -9.62
N PRO A 293 -10.48 -12.75 -10.36
CA PRO A 293 -11.23 -13.98 -10.60
C PRO A 293 -11.62 -14.69 -9.30
N THR A 294 -10.81 -14.54 -8.25
CA THR A 294 -11.07 -15.12 -6.93
C THR A 294 -12.29 -14.48 -6.27
N LYS A 295 -12.45 -13.15 -6.35
CA LYS A 295 -13.67 -12.45 -5.90
C LYS A 295 -14.91 -13.00 -6.60
N TRP A 296 -14.86 -13.12 -7.93
CA TRP A 296 -16.02 -13.60 -8.70
C TRP A 296 -16.35 -15.07 -8.37
N MET A 297 -15.32 -15.89 -8.16
CA MET A 297 -15.51 -17.28 -7.77
C MET A 297 -16.12 -17.43 -6.38
N ILE A 298 -15.61 -16.71 -5.37
CA ILE A 298 -16.17 -16.71 -4.01
C ILE A 298 -17.62 -16.21 -4.02
N TRP A 299 -17.91 -15.15 -4.79
CA TRP A 299 -19.28 -14.67 -4.96
C TRP A 299 -20.20 -15.72 -5.60
N THR A 300 -19.70 -16.45 -6.60
CA THR A 300 -20.45 -17.54 -7.25
C THR A 300 -20.73 -18.67 -6.26
N TRP A 301 -19.73 -19.09 -5.47
CA TRP A 301 -19.92 -20.09 -4.41
C TRP A 301 -20.93 -19.64 -3.36
N LYS A 302 -21.03 -18.33 -3.08
CA LYS A 302 -22.09 -17.79 -2.22
C LYS A 302 -23.47 -18.03 -2.83
N GLN A 303 -23.65 -17.76 -4.13
CA GLN A 303 -24.93 -18.01 -4.80
C GLN A 303 -25.31 -19.50 -4.82
N LEU A 304 -24.31 -20.39 -4.85
CA LEU A 304 -24.50 -21.84 -4.80
C LEU A 304 -24.65 -22.39 -3.38
N GLY A 305 -24.63 -21.55 -2.34
CA GLY A 305 -24.69 -21.99 -0.94
C GLY A 305 -23.44 -22.70 -0.41
N LEU A 306 -22.32 -22.64 -1.15
CA LEU A 306 -21.03 -23.22 -0.74
C LEU A 306 -20.20 -22.25 0.11
N ALA A 307 -20.46 -20.94 0.01
CA ALA A 307 -19.83 -19.90 0.81
C ALA A 307 -20.87 -19.00 1.48
N SER A 308 -20.53 -18.41 2.63
CA SER A 308 -21.38 -17.47 3.37
C SER A 308 -20.53 -16.40 4.07
N ASP A 309 -21.17 -15.39 4.66
CA ASP A 309 -20.53 -14.33 5.45
C ASP A 309 -19.35 -13.63 4.76
N LEU A 310 -19.48 -13.35 3.46
CA LEU A 310 -18.49 -12.58 2.69
C LEU A 310 -18.33 -11.18 3.31
N LYS A 311 -17.21 -10.95 3.97
CA LYS A 311 -16.88 -9.70 4.66
C LYS A 311 -16.50 -8.62 3.65
N GLN A 312 -17.09 -7.44 3.80
CA GLN A 312 -16.75 -6.26 3.03
C GLN A 312 -16.60 -5.07 3.96
N PHE A 313 -15.58 -4.26 3.74
CA PHE A 313 -15.49 -2.98 4.44
C PHE A 313 -16.56 -2.01 3.93
N ARG A 314 -17.03 -1.15 4.83
CA ARG A 314 -18.00 -0.11 4.48
C ARG A 314 -17.36 0.84 3.45
N ALA A 315 -18.08 1.15 2.38
CA ALA A 315 -17.59 2.03 1.32
C ALA A 315 -17.04 3.37 1.87
N ASN A 316 -17.71 3.93 2.88
CA ASN A 316 -17.26 5.17 3.53
C ASN A 316 -15.85 5.07 4.16
N GLU A 317 -15.48 3.94 4.78
CA GLU A 317 -14.15 3.79 5.37
C GLU A 317 -13.06 3.63 4.29
N ILE A 318 -13.40 2.96 3.18
CA ILE A 318 -12.52 2.85 2.01
C ILE A 318 -12.28 4.23 1.38
N GLU A 319 -13.35 5.02 1.21
CA GLU A 319 -13.24 6.36 0.64
C GLU A 319 -12.53 7.34 1.58
N LYS A 320 -12.70 7.23 2.91
CA LYS A 320 -11.89 8.00 3.87
C LYS A 320 -10.40 7.76 3.66
N GLY A 321 -9.96 6.49 3.58
CA GLY A 321 -8.55 6.17 3.33
C GLY A 321 -8.05 6.76 2.02
N ARG A 322 -8.84 6.65 0.93
CA ARG A 322 -8.47 7.24 -0.36
C ARG A 322 -8.36 8.77 -0.30
N VAL A 323 -9.30 9.45 0.34
CA VAL A 323 -9.28 10.91 0.48
C VAL A 323 -8.10 11.36 1.34
N GLN A 324 -7.81 10.66 2.44
CA GLN A 324 -6.66 10.95 3.30
C GLN A 324 -5.35 10.83 2.52
N GLN A 325 -5.19 9.77 1.72
CA GLN A 325 -4.00 9.56 0.92
C GLN A 325 -3.87 10.56 -0.24
N LEU A 326 -4.98 10.94 -0.87
CA LEU A 326 -5.00 12.03 -1.85
C LEU A 326 -4.65 13.38 -1.22
N GLN A 327 -5.18 13.68 -0.04
CA GLN A 327 -4.85 14.91 0.70
C GLN A 327 -3.35 14.97 1.00
N LYS A 328 -2.76 13.87 1.48
CA LYS A 328 -1.31 13.77 1.72
C LYS A 328 -0.49 14.06 0.46
N LYS A 329 -0.86 13.48 -0.70
CA LYS A 329 -0.19 13.74 -1.98
C LYS A 329 -0.36 15.19 -2.44
N LEU A 330 -1.54 15.77 -2.23
CA LEU A 330 -1.80 17.18 -2.52
C LEU A 330 -0.95 18.09 -1.64
N ASP A 331 -0.81 17.78 -0.35
CA ASP A 331 0.02 18.53 0.60
C ASP A 331 1.49 18.49 0.21
N GLN A 332 2.01 17.32 -0.15
CA GLN A 332 3.37 17.16 -0.68
C GLN A 332 3.60 17.99 -1.95
N LYS A 333 2.67 17.93 -2.91
CA LYS A 333 2.75 18.75 -4.13
C LYS A 333 2.70 20.24 -3.79
N ARG A 334 1.81 20.63 -2.87
CA ARG A 334 1.65 22.01 -2.41
C ARG A 334 2.94 22.54 -1.79
N ALA A 335 3.66 21.74 -1.01
CA ALA A 335 4.93 22.12 -0.40
C ALA A 335 6.06 22.43 -1.41
N THR A 336 5.94 21.96 -2.67
CA THR A 336 6.93 22.24 -3.73
C THR A 336 6.68 23.55 -4.48
N LEU A 337 5.54 24.20 -4.24
CA LEU A 337 5.14 25.42 -4.94
C LEU A 337 5.50 26.66 -4.11
N ASP A 338 5.89 27.74 -4.79
CA ASP A 338 6.07 29.05 -4.14
C ASP A 338 4.69 29.67 -3.86
N TRP A 339 4.39 29.82 -2.58
CA TRP A 339 3.18 30.48 -2.11
C TRP A 339 3.48 31.85 -1.51
N GLY A 340 4.66 32.43 -1.74
CA GLY A 340 5.10 33.68 -1.12
C GLY A 340 5.34 33.57 0.39
N ILE A 341 5.74 34.70 0.98
CA ILE A 341 6.10 34.76 2.40
C ILE A 341 4.86 34.50 3.29
N PRO A 342 4.92 33.54 4.24
CA PRO A 342 3.85 33.32 5.20
C PRO A 342 3.50 34.59 5.98
N LEU A 343 2.22 34.84 6.20
CA LEU A 343 1.72 36.10 6.80
C LEU A 343 2.25 36.36 8.21
N GLU A 344 2.51 35.29 8.96
CA GLU A 344 3.11 35.32 10.29
C GLU A 344 4.57 35.81 10.28
N GLN A 345 5.26 35.67 9.15
CA GLN A 345 6.62 36.14 8.95
C GLN A 345 6.67 37.57 8.38
N LEU A 346 5.52 38.11 7.95
CA LEU A 346 5.46 39.47 7.41
C LEU A 346 5.49 40.52 8.53
N PRO A 347 6.25 41.62 8.35
CA PRO A 347 6.27 42.73 9.28
C PRO A 347 4.89 43.39 9.34
N VAL A 348 4.53 43.90 10.52
CA VAL A 348 3.37 44.78 10.69
C VAL A 348 3.81 46.19 10.34
N VAL A 349 3.07 46.86 9.45
CA VAL A 349 3.38 48.18 8.91
C VAL A 349 2.21 49.11 9.17
N ASP A 350 2.48 50.30 9.68
CA ASP A 350 1.47 51.33 9.92
C ASP A 350 0.96 51.96 8.60
N TRP A 351 -0.28 52.45 8.58
CA TRP A 351 -0.86 53.04 7.36
C TRP A 351 -0.04 54.20 6.82
N ASP A 352 0.44 55.08 7.71
CA ASP A 352 1.25 56.23 7.32
C ASP A 352 2.59 55.80 6.71
N ASP A 353 3.22 54.74 7.25
CA ASP A 353 4.46 54.18 6.71
C ASP A 353 4.25 53.52 5.35
N PHE A 354 3.14 52.80 5.16
CA PHE A 354 2.73 52.24 3.87
C PHE A 354 2.56 53.34 2.80
N VAL A 355 1.87 54.43 3.15
CA VAL A 355 1.65 55.56 2.24
C VAL A 355 2.97 56.30 1.97
N ALA A 356 3.82 56.51 2.98
CA ALA A 356 5.11 57.16 2.83
C ALA A 356 6.03 56.39 1.89
N GLN A 357 6.20 55.08 2.10
CA GLN A 357 7.01 54.21 1.24
C GLN A 357 6.51 54.18 -0.21
N SER A 358 5.19 54.30 -0.41
CA SER A 358 4.60 54.38 -1.75
C SER A 358 4.96 55.67 -2.48
N LYS A 359 5.10 56.79 -1.75
CA LYS A 359 5.54 58.08 -2.31
C LYS A 359 7.04 58.13 -2.61
N GLU A 360 7.83 57.29 -1.96
CA GLU A 360 9.28 57.13 -2.20
C GLU A 360 9.61 56.29 -3.45
N GLY A 361 8.59 55.89 -4.21
CA GLY A 361 8.75 55.22 -5.50
C GLY A 361 8.53 53.71 -5.48
N LYS A 362 8.17 53.12 -4.33
CA LYS A 362 7.73 51.71 -4.29
C LYS A 362 6.28 51.59 -4.77
N GLY A 363 6.03 50.63 -5.63
CA GLY A 363 4.69 50.29 -6.10
C GLY A 363 3.93 49.44 -5.07
N LEU A 364 3.62 49.98 -3.90
CA LEU A 364 2.90 49.23 -2.87
C LEU A 364 1.38 49.35 -3.01
N ILE A 365 0.66 48.24 -2.89
CA ILE A 365 -0.80 48.22 -2.79
C ILE A 365 -1.23 47.40 -1.57
N ALA A 366 -2.35 47.79 -0.95
CA ALA A 366 -2.98 46.99 0.10
C ALA A 366 -4.17 46.22 -0.48
N VAL A 367 -4.23 44.91 -0.23
CA VAL A 367 -5.38 44.07 -0.58
C VAL A 367 -5.69 43.17 0.61
N ALA A 368 -6.90 43.29 1.13
CA ALA A 368 -7.40 42.61 2.33
C ALA A 368 -6.44 42.74 3.53
N GLY A 369 -5.93 43.96 3.79
CA GLY A 369 -5.01 44.23 4.89
C GLY A 369 -3.59 43.70 4.71
N VAL A 370 -3.25 43.12 3.56
CA VAL A 370 -1.89 42.66 3.22
C VAL A 370 -1.27 43.62 2.20
N ILE A 371 -0.04 44.05 2.48
CA ILE A 371 0.74 44.93 1.62
C ILE A 371 1.51 44.07 0.61
N HIS A 372 1.36 44.42 -0.66
CA HIS A 372 2.03 43.77 -1.78
C HIS A 372 2.91 44.79 -2.49
N ASP A 373 4.14 44.41 -2.81
CA ASP A 373 5.03 45.17 -3.66
C ASP A 373 4.87 44.72 -5.10
N VAL A 374 4.15 45.52 -5.88
CA VAL A 374 3.86 45.26 -7.29
C VAL A 374 4.78 46.07 -8.22
N THR A 375 5.85 46.69 -7.71
CA THR A 375 6.74 47.59 -8.48
C THR A 375 7.16 46.98 -9.82
N ASP A 376 7.71 45.77 -9.80
CA ASP A 376 8.17 45.10 -11.00
C ASP A 376 7.03 44.57 -11.89
N PHE A 377 5.87 44.31 -11.29
CA PHE A 377 4.70 43.75 -11.97
C PHE A 377 3.86 44.79 -12.71
N ILE A 378 3.94 46.08 -12.34
CA ILE A 378 3.14 47.15 -12.95
C ILE A 378 3.18 47.11 -14.49
N LYS A 379 4.36 46.88 -15.06
CA LYS A 379 4.56 46.86 -16.51
C LYS A 379 3.91 45.67 -17.22
N ASP A 380 3.72 44.58 -16.49
CA ASP A 380 3.23 43.29 -16.98
C ASP A 380 1.75 43.05 -16.60
N HIS A 381 1.15 43.98 -15.86
CA HIS A 381 -0.25 43.91 -15.44
C HIS A 381 -1.20 43.87 -16.67
N PRO A 382 -1.98 42.80 -16.88
CA PRO A 382 -2.82 42.64 -18.08
C PRO A 382 -3.91 43.71 -18.25
N GLY A 383 -4.39 44.30 -17.15
CA GLY A 383 -5.34 45.42 -17.18
C GLY A 383 -4.69 46.77 -17.54
N GLY A 384 -3.38 46.79 -17.80
CA GLY A 384 -2.62 47.99 -18.13
C GLY A 384 -2.07 48.73 -16.92
N ARG A 385 -1.03 49.54 -17.18
CA ARG A 385 -0.27 50.28 -16.16
C ARG A 385 -1.11 51.34 -15.45
N ALA A 386 -2.03 51.99 -16.16
CA ALA A 386 -2.83 53.09 -15.60
C ALA A 386 -3.71 52.64 -14.43
N LEU A 387 -4.34 51.45 -14.55
CA LEU A 387 -5.24 50.93 -13.51
C LEU A 387 -4.46 50.59 -12.23
N ILE A 388 -3.33 49.89 -12.35
CA ILE A 388 -2.51 49.52 -11.18
C ILE A 388 -1.84 50.76 -10.55
N ASN A 389 -1.37 51.71 -11.35
CA ASN A 389 -0.79 52.97 -10.86
C ASN A 389 -1.80 53.79 -10.05
N SER A 390 -3.09 53.74 -10.42
CA SER A 390 -4.15 54.46 -9.68
C SER A 390 -4.38 53.92 -8.27
N ALA A 391 -3.94 52.69 -8.00
CA ALA A 391 -4.10 51.96 -6.74
C ALA A 391 -2.86 52.03 -5.82
N ILE A 392 -1.73 52.57 -6.29
CA ILE A 392 -0.49 52.67 -5.50
C ILE A 392 -0.71 53.56 -4.27
N GLY A 393 -0.26 53.08 -3.11
CA GLY A 393 -0.45 53.72 -1.81
C GLY A 393 -1.89 53.72 -1.31
N LYS A 394 -2.77 52.88 -1.86
CA LYS A 394 -4.19 52.77 -1.46
C LYS A 394 -4.57 51.33 -1.11
N ASP A 395 -5.72 51.20 -0.47
CA ASP A 395 -6.44 49.94 -0.35
C ASP A 395 -7.18 49.64 -1.67
N ALA A 396 -6.71 48.61 -2.37
CA ALA A 396 -7.22 48.13 -3.64
C ALA A 396 -8.19 46.94 -3.48
N THR A 397 -8.58 46.57 -2.26
CA THR A 397 -9.40 45.38 -1.97
C THR A 397 -10.68 45.34 -2.80
N ALA A 398 -11.45 46.43 -2.81
CA ALA A 398 -12.70 46.50 -3.55
C ALA A 398 -12.48 46.39 -5.07
N ILE A 399 -11.45 47.05 -5.59
CA ILE A 399 -11.12 47.02 -7.02
C ILE A 399 -10.70 45.62 -7.46
N PHE A 400 -9.94 44.91 -6.61
CA PHE A 400 -9.41 43.58 -6.86
C PHE A 400 -10.46 42.47 -6.74
N ASN A 401 -11.43 42.62 -5.82
CA ASN A 401 -12.44 41.60 -5.48
C ASN A 401 -13.83 41.84 -6.10
N GLY A 402 -13.89 42.39 -7.32
CA GLY A 402 -15.14 42.48 -8.07
C GLY A 402 -15.94 43.77 -7.91
N GLY A 403 -15.41 44.78 -7.21
CA GLY A 403 -15.93 46.15 -7.27
C GLY A 403 -15.64 46.84 -8.62
N VAL A 404 -14.57 46.42 -9.30
CA VAL A 404 -14.28 46.80 -10.70
C VAL A 404 -14.00 45.55 -11.53
N TYR A 405 -13.09 44.71 -11.08
CA TYR A 405 -12.78 43.45 -11.75
C TYR A 405 -12.61 42.33 -10.72
N LEU A 406 -13.28 41.21 -10.95
CA LEU A 406 -13.15 40.03 -10.09
C LEU A 406 -11.96 39.20 -10.58
N HIS A 407 -10.81 39.38 -9.92
CA HIS A 407 -9.56 38.75 -10.35
C HIS A 407 -9.62 37.22 -10.27
N SER A 408 -8.95 36.56 -11.22
CA SER A 408 -8.93 35.10 -11.33
C SER A 408 -8.06 34.46 -10.25
N ASN A 409 -8.23 33.15 -10.02
CA ASN A 409 -7.38 32.41 -9.07
C ASN A 409 -5.88 32.54 -9.38
N ALA A 410 -5.51 32.64 -10.66
CA ALA A 410 -4.13 32.86 -11.07
C ALA A 410 -3.60 34.23 -10.60
N ALA A 411 -4.42 35.29 -10.70
CA ALA A 411 -4.06 36.61 -10.20
C ALA A 411 -3.94 36.64 -8.67
N HIS A 412 -4.82 35.95 -7.94
CA HIS A 412 -4.69 35.79 -6.49
C HIS A 412 -3.39 35.04 -6.11
N ASN A 413 -3.06 33.94 -6.81
CA ASN A 413 -1.84 33.19 -6.55
C ASN A 413 -0.58 34.03 -6.81
N LEU A 414 -0.55 34.78 -7.92
CA LEU A 414 0.55 35.67 -8.27
C LEU A 414 0.69 36.83 -7.29
N LEU A 415 -0.41 37.50 -6.92
CA LEU A 415 -0.38 38.57 -5.92
C LEU A 415 0.20 38.03 -4.60
N SER A 416 -0.11 36.77 -4.26
CA SER A 416 0.39 36.14 -3.05
C SER A 416 1.92 36.02 -2.99
N THR A 417 2.64 35.99 -4.12
CA THR A 417 4.12 35.95 -4.12
C THR A 417 4.75 37.34 -3.92
N MET A 418 3.95 38.40 -3.98
CA MET A 418 4.39 39.80 -3.89
C MET A 418 4.21 40.40 -2.49
N ARG A 419 3.91 39.58 -1.47
CA ARG A 419 3.66 40.04 -0.10
C ARG A 419 4.92 40.60 0.56
N VAL A 420 4.80 41.77 1.17
CA VAL A 420 5.91 42.45 1.88
C VAL A 420 5.56 42.93 3.28
N GLY A 421 4.27 42.99 3.64
CA GLY A 421 3.85 43.42 4.98
C GLY A 421 2.38 43.19 5.26
N VAL A 422 1.97 43.43 6.51
CA VAL A 422 0.58 43.42 6.96
C VAL A 422 0.26 44.78 7.54
N LEU A 423 -0.85 45.40 7.13
CA LEU A 423 -1.28 46.69 7.64
C LEU A 423 -1.77 46.61 9.09
N ARG A 424 -1.25 47.50 9.95
CA ARG A 424 -1.77 47.71 11.30
C ARG A 424 -3.23 48.16 11.23
N GLY A 425 -4.11 47.54 12.02
CA GLY A 425 -5.53 47.84 12.07
C GLY A 425 -6.38 47.37 10.89
N GLY A 426 -5.85 46.51 9.99
CA GLY A 426 -6.56 45.96 8.81
C GLY A 426 -7.69 44.96 9.11
N CYS A 427 -8.49 45.25 10.14
CA CYS A 427 -9.62 44.52 10.73
C CYS A 427 -9.46 43.00 10.78
N GLU A 428 -9.61 42.25 9.68
CA GLU A 428 -9.48 40.79 9.69
C GLU A 428 -8.05 40.32 10.02
N VAL A 429 -6.99 40.90 9.43
CA VAL A 429 -5.63 40.36 9.61
C VAL A 429 -5.08 40.66 11.02
N GLU A 430 -5.47 41.80 11.60
CA GLU A 430 -5.08 42.16 12.95
C GLU A 430 -5.91 41.43 14.02
N ILE A 431 -7.20 41.20 13.79
CA ILE A 431 -8.02 40.31 14.63
C ILE A 431 -7.47 38.88 14.57
N TRP A 432 -7.01 38.40 13.41
CA TRP A 432 -6.31 37.12 13.25
C TRP A 432 -5.01 37.04 14.06
N LYS A 433 -4.17 38.10 14.04
CA LYS A 433 -2.93 38.15 14.86
C LYS A 433 -3.22 38.31 16.36
N ARG A 434 -4.22 39.12 16.75
CA ARG A 434 -4.61 39.30 18.17
C ARG A 434 -5.28 38.03 18.73
N ALA A 435 -6.17 37.40 17.98
CA ALA A 435 -6.77 36.11 18.35
C ALA A 435 -5.71 35.00 18.51
N GLN A 436 -4.64 35.00 17.69
CA GLN A 436 -3.47 34.14 17.88
C GLN A 436 -2.75 34.36 19.22
N PHE A 437 -2.63 35.62 19.66
CA PHE A 437 -1.99 35.97 20.93
C PHE A 437 -2.91 35.73 22.15
N GLU A 438 -4.22 35.81 21.97
CA GLU A 438 -5.20 35.85 23.07
C GLU A 438 -6.02 34.56 23.27
N ASN A 439 -6.17 33.64 22.29
CA ASN A 439 -6.95 32.41 22.49
C ASN A 439 -6.57 31.19 21.60
N LYS A 440 -6.75 29.98 22.16
CA LYS A 440 -6.30 28.67 21.65
C LYS A 440 -7.19 28.01 20.57
N ASP A 441 -8.29 28.63 20.14
CA ASP A 441 -9.34 27.95 19.34
C ASP A 441 -9.54 28.52 17.92
N MET A 442 -8.46 28.85 17.19
CA MET A 442 -8.56 28.94 15.72
C MET A 442 -8.30 27.58 15.10
N THR A 443 -9.33 26.96 14.54
CA THR A 443 -9.22 25.68 13.82
C THR A 443 -8.61 25.95 12.44
N TYR A 444 -7.29 25.82 12.34
CA TYR A 444 -6.61 25.86 11.05
C TYR A 444 -6.88 24.56 10.28
N VAL A 445 -7.11 24.66 8.97
CA VAL A 445 -6.89 23.50 8.11
C VAL A 445 -5.39 23.30 8.03
N THR A 446 -4.86 22.31 8.74
CA THR A 446 -3.45 21.91 8.64
C THR A 446 -3.33 20.66 7.78
N ASP A 447 -2.17 20.49 7.15
CA ASP A 447 -1.79 19.22 6.57
C ASP A 447 -1.50 18.17 7.64
N SER A 448 -1.22 16.95 7.18
CA SER A 448 -0.85 15.81 8.04
C SER A 448 0.41 16.03 8.89
N SER A 449 1.22 17.05 8.61
CA SER A 449 2.43 17.43 9.36
C SER A 449 2.20 18.64 10.28
N GLY A 450 0.96 19.15 10.36
CA GLY A 450 0.60 20.31 11.16
C GLY A 450 0.92 21.65 10.49
N GLN A 451 1.37 21.67 9.23
CA GLN A 451 1.58 22.91 8.50
C GLN A 451 0.26 23.47 7.98
N ARG A 452 0.10 24.78 8.02
CA ARG A 452 -1.14 25.44 7.62
C ARG A 452 -1.43 25.32 6.11
N ILE A 453 -2.67 24.96 5.78
CA ILE A 453 -3.21 24.94 4.43
C ILE A 453 -4.10 26.14 4.16
N VAL A 454 -3.82 26.84 3.06
CA VAL A 454 -4.72 27.80 2.42
C VAL A 454 -5.29 27.11 1.19
N ARG A 455 -6.60 26.87 1.18
CA ARG A 455 -7.31 26.23 0.05
C ARG A 455 -7.69 27.28 -0.99
N ALA A 456 -7.91 26.84 -2.22
CA ALA A 456 -8.45 27.72 -3.27
C ALA A 456 -9.86 28.17 -2.87
N GLY A 457 -10.09 29.49 -2.81
CA GLY A 457 -11.32 30.05 -2.23
C GLY A 457 -11.09 30.70 -0.87
N ASP A 458 -10.14 30.21 -0.09
CA ASP A 458 -9.84 30.66 1.28
C ASP A 458 -8.59 31.56 1.33
N GLN A 459 -8.12 32.04 0.17
CA GLN A 459 -7.04 33.03 0.14
C GLN A 459 -7.54 34.34 0.76
N LEU A 460 -6.79 34.90 1.69
CA LEU A 460 -7.14 36.15 2.39
C LEU A 460 -7.41 37.33 1.45
N THR A 461 -6.77 37.36 0.29
CA THR A 461 -7.03 38.39 -0.73
C THR A 461 -8.40 38.27 -1.38
N ARG A 462 -9.16 37.20 -1.12
CA ARG A 462 -10.48 36.92 -1.67
C ARG A 462 -11.56 37.23 -0.61
N VAL A 463 -12.48 38.13 -0.94
CA VAL A 463 -13.66 38.37 -0.12
C VAL A 463 -14.72 37.31 -0.46
N ALA A 464 -15.25 36.62 0.55
CA ALA A 464 -16.31 35.64 0.35
C ALA A 464 -17.54 36.32 -0.27
N GLN A 465 -17.99 35.84 -1.44
CA GLN A 465 -19.29 36.26 -1.98
C GLN A 465 -20.37 35.73 -1.03
N PRO A 466 -21.37 36.54 -0.65
CA PRO A 466 -22.50 36.03 0.12
C PRO A 466 -23.10 34.85 -0.65
N THR A 467 -23.28 33.72 0.05
CA THR A 467 -24.04 32.60 -0.49
C THR A 467 -25.38 33.14 -0.98
N LYS A 468 -25.70 32.96 -2.27
CA LYS A 468 -27.06 33.21 -2.75
C LYS A 468 -27.98 32.39 -1.86
N GLY A 469 -28.79 33.08 -1.05
CA GLY A 469 -29.84 32.45 -0.27
C GLY A 469 -30.72 31.61 -1.19
N ALA A 470 -31.28 30.54 -0.65
CA ALA A 470 -32.07 29.55 -1.38
C ALA A 470 -33.41 30.09 -1.96
N ASP A 471 -33.53 31.41 -2.19
CA ASP A 471 -34.71 32.08 -2.73
C ASP A 471 -34.41 32.86 -4.03
N ALA A 472 -33.42 32.43 -4.79
CA ALA A 472 -33.22 32.90 -6.17
C ALA A 472 -33.04 31.69 -7.11
N ALA A 473 -34.14 30.95 -7.28
CA ALA A 473 -34.36 30.05 -8.42
C ALA A 473 -35.18 30.78 -9.49
#